data_AF-A0A2G5UA17-F1
#
_entry.id   AF-A0A2G5UA17-F1
#
_cell.length_a   1.000
_cell.length_b   1.000
_cell.length_c   1.000
_cell.angle_alpha   90.00
_cell.angle_beta   90.00
_cell.angle_gamma   90.00
#
_symmetry.space_group_name_H-M   'P 1'
#
loop_
_entity.id
_entity.type
_entity.pdbx_description
1 polymer ?
#
loop_
_entity_poly.entity_id
_entity_poly.type
_entity_poly.pdbx_seq_one_letter_code
_entity_poly.pdbx_strand_id
1 'polypeptide(L)'
;MRKLFGRFIPHHLTQANLDRRVDDSITLLTLHAGDRWLDRLIIGDEKWVFYDNHHRKSQWVGEGESPQDVPKPDLHPKKVMLSVWWGVDGPIYWELRLYMISMVPRENSGPK
;
A
#
# COMPACT_ATOMS: atom_id res chain seq x y z
N MET A 1 10.15 -8.01 2.05
CA MET A 1 10.20 -7.77 0.58
C MET A 1 11.59 -8.15 0.07
N ARG A 2 11.67 -8.98 -0.98
CA ARG A 2 12.95 -9.33 -1.62
C ARG A 2 13.04 -8.63 -2.96
N LYS A 3 14.23 -8.12 -3.30
CA LYS A 3 14.53 -7.68 -4.67
C LYS A 3 14.94 -8.90 -5.49
N LEU A 4 14.22 -9.18 -6.58
CA LEU A 4 14.61 -10.17 -7.58
C LEU A 4 14.72 -9.44 -8.92
N PHE A 5 15.87 -9.53 -9.59
CA PHE A 5 16.11 -8.82 -10.85
C PHE A 5 15.76 -7.32 -10.78
N GLY A 6 16.09 -6.67 -9.66
CA GLY A 6 15.78 -5.26 -9.42
C GLY A 6 14.31 -4.95 -9.10
N ARG A 7 13.40 -5.93 -9.14
CA ARG A 7 11.97 -5.76 -8.82
C ARG A 7 11.67 -6.17 -7.38
N PHE A 8 10.84 -5.38 -6.70
CA PHE A 8 10.31 -5.75 -5.39
C PHE A 8 9.22 -6.80 -5.54
N ILE A 9 9.45 -7.98 -4.98
CA ILE A 9 8.44 -9.04 -4.92
C ILE A 9 7.75 -8.97 -3.54
N PRO A 10 6.42 -8.77 -3.49
CA PRO A 10 5.69 -8.62 -2.22
C PRO A 10 5.82 -9.83 -1.30
N HIS A 11 5.68 -11.04 -1.84
CA HIS A 11 5.67 -12.29 -1.07
C HIS A 11 6.29 -13.46 -1.83
N HIS A 12 6.90 -14.40 -1.11
CA HIS A 12 7.36 -15.65 -1.68
C HIS A 12 6.21 -16.64 -1.73
N LEU A 13 5.68 -16.90 -2.92
CA LEU A 13 4.54 -17.79 -3.09
C LEU A 13 4.98 -19.24 -2.95
N THR A 14 4.17 -20.05 -2.27
CA THR A 14 4.31 -21.51 -2.30
C THR A 14 3.86 -22.03 -3.67
N GLN A 15 4.30 -23.24 -4.05
CA GLN A 15 3.85 -23.86 -5.30
C GLN A 15 2.32 -23.93 -5.39
N ALA A 16 1.67 -24.35 -4.31
CA ALA A 16 0.21 -24.42 -4.25
C ALA A 16 -0.49 -23.05 -4.47
N ASN A 17 0.13 -21.94 -4.03
CA ASN A 17 -0.40 -20.60 -4.27
C ASN A 17 -0.14 -20.13 -5.71
N LEU A 18 0.94 -20.59 -6.35
CA LEU A 18 1.19 -20.34 -7.77
C LEU A 18 0.14 -21.05 -8.62
N ASP A 19 -0.05 -22.36 -8.38
CA ASP A 19 -0.98 -23.20 -9.13
C ASP A 19 -2.41 -22.64 -9.02
N ARG A 20 -2.86 -22.33 -7.80
CA ARG A 20 -4.19 -21.74 -7.58
C ARG A 20 -4.39 -20.43 -8.34
N ARG A 21 -3.38 -19.55 -8.35
CA ARG A 21 -3.49 -18.29 -9.10
C ARG A 21 -3.59 -18.51 -10.60
N VAL A 22 -2.93 -19.52 -11.14
CA VAL A 22 -3.04 -19.89 -12.57
C VAL A 22 -4.45 -20.42 -12.85
N ASP A 23 -4.94 -21.34 -12.02
CA ASP A 23 -6.27 -21.94 -12.18
C ASP A 23 -7.40 -20.89 -12.09
N ASP A 24 -7.33 -20.00 -11.09
CA ASP A 24 -8.27 -18.89 -10.93
C ASP A 24 -8.24 -17.97 -12.17
N SER A 25 -7.03 -17.66 -12.68
CA SER A 25 -6.87 -16.80 -13.86
C SER A 25 -7.45 -17.43 -15.12
N ILE A 26 -7.22 -18.73 -15.35
CA ILE A 26 -7.77 -19.48 -16.49
C ILE A 26 -9.30 -19.49 -16.40
N THR A 27 -9.85 -19.72 -15.21
CA THR A 27 -11.29 -19.72 -14.97
C THR A 27 -11.91 -18.36 -15.31
N LEU A 28 -11.35 -17.27 -14.77
CA LEU A 28 -11.83 -15.91 -15.02
C LEU A 28 -11.71 -15.51 -16.50
N LEU A 29 -10.62 -15.92 -17.17
CA LEU A 29 -10.41 -15.65 -18.59
C LEU A 29 -11.43 -16.39 -19.47
N THR A 30 -11.74 -17.64 -19.12
CA THR A 30 -12.75 -18.45 -19.82
C THR A 30 -14.15 -17.84 -19.65
N LEU A 31 -14.49 -17.40 -18.45
CA LEU A 31 -15.76 -16.69 -18.19
C LEU A 31 -15.87 -15.39 -18.99
N HIS A 32 -14.77 -14.67 -19.19
CA HIS A 32 -14.76 -13.42 -19.94
C HIS A 32 -15.05 -13.61 -21.44
N ALA A 33 -14.71 -14.76 -22.03
CA ALA A 33 -14.91 -15.02 -23.45
C ALA A 33 -16.39 -14.98 -23.89
N GLY A 34 -17.32 -15.26 -22.97
CA GLY A 34 -18.76 -15.29 -23.24
C GLY A 34 -19.58 -14.18 -22.58
N ASP A 35 -19.00 -13.40 -21.67
CA ASP A 35 -19.71 -12.38 -20.90
C ASP A 35 -18.82 -11.16 -20.59
N ARG A 36 -19.41 -9.97 -20.65
CA ARG A 36 -18.78 -8.71 -20.23
C ARG A 36 -18.98 -8.46 -18.73
N TRP A 37 -18.73 -9.49 -17.92
CA TRP A 37 -18.97 -9.44 -16.48
C TRP A 37 -18.13 -8.36 -15.77
N LEU A 38 -16.99 -7.96 -16.36
CA LEU A 38 -16.15 -6.86 -15.88
C LEU A 38 -16.91 -5.52 -15.82
N ASP A 39 -17.89 -5.29 -16.70
CA ASP A 39 -18.69 -4.07 -16.71
C ASP A 39 -19.59 -3.96 -15.46
N ARG A 40 -19.83 -5.07 -14.77
CA ARG A 40 -20.64 -5.16 -13.54
C ARG A 40 -19.80 -5.42 -12.29
N LEU A 41 -18.49 -5.57 -12.45
CA LEU A 41 -17.59 -5.90 -11.35
C LEU A 41 -17.40 -4.67 -10.46
N ILE A 42 -17.77 -4.82 -9.19
CA ILE A 42 -17.40 -3.86 -8.15
C ILE A 42 -16.30 -4.48 -7.30
N ILE A 43 -15.18 -3.78 -7.19
CA ILE A 43 -14.06 -4.17 -6.32
C ILE A 43 -13.87 -3.14 -5.23
N GLY A 44 -13.21 -3.55 -4.13
CA GLY A 44 -12.85 -2.64 -3.07
C GLY A 44 -11.56 -3.06 -2.38
N ASP A 45 -10.86 -2.09 -1.80
CA ASP A 45 -9.60 -2.29 -1.09
C ASP A 45 -9.42 -1.19 -0.02
N GLU A 46 -8.51 -1.44 0.92
CA GLU A 46 -8.17 -0.53 2.00
C GLU A 46 -6.71 -0.10 1.93
N LYS A 47 -6.46 1.21 2.11
CA LYS A 47 -5.13 1.78 2.07
C LYS A 47 -4.90 2.75 3.21
N TRP A 48 -3.76 2.60 3.89
CA TRP A 48 -3.27 3.63 4.80
C TRP A 48 -2.76 4.84 4.00
N VAL A 49 -3.29 6.02 4.33
CA VAL A 49 -2.87 7.31 3.80
C VAL A 49 -2.25 8.12 4.92
N PHE A 50 -0.98 8.48 4.77
CA PHE A 50 -0.25 9.31 5.72
C PHE A 50 -0.52 10.79 5.46
N TYR A 51 -0.65 11.60 6.53
CA TYR A 51 -0.81 13.05 6.39
C TYR A 51 0.47 13.70 5.88
N ASP A 52 1.60 13.30 6.44
CA ASP A 52 2.92 13.69 5.95
C ASP A 52 3.56 12.49 5.26
N ASN A 53 3.80 12.63 3.96
CA ASN A 53 4.40 11.61 3.13
C ASN A 53 5.77 12.13 2.65
N HIS A 54 6.74 12.12 3.56
CA HIS A 54 8.12 12.49 3.25
C HIS A 54 8.71 11.53 2.20
N HIS A 55 8.66 11.95 0.94
CA HIS A 55 9.39 11.29 -0.12
C HIS A 55 10.82 11.80 -0.15
N ARG A 56 11.80 10.90 -0.01
CA ARG A 56 13.20 11.21 -0.26
C ARG A 56 13.34 11.54 -1.75
N LYS A 57 13.46 12.81 -2.08
CA LYS A 57 13.73 13.27 -3.44
C LYS A 57 15.20 13.04 -3.76
N SER A 58 15.49 12.56 -4.96
CA SER A 58 16.86 12.59 -5.48
C SER A 58 17.32 14.04 -5.54
N GLN A 59 18.51 14.31 -5.01
CA GLN A 59 19.12 15.63 -5.04
C GLN A 59 20.30 15.58 -6.02
N TRP A 60 20.35 16.55 -6.94
CA TRP A 60 21.55 16.81 -7.73
C TRP A 60 22.46 17.69 -6.88
N VAL A 61 23.69 17.24 -6.64
CA VAL A 61 24.72 17.96 -5.87
C VAL A 61 25.98 18.11 -6.70
N GLY A 62 26.71 19.21 -6.48
CA GLY A 62 27.99 19.46 -7.11
C GLY A 62 29.04 18.42 -6.70
N GLU A 63 30.11 18.33 -7.49
CA GLU A 63 31.24 17.46 -7.19
C GLU A 63 31.89 17.89 -5.86
N GLY A 64 31.91 16.99 -4.87
CA GLY A 64 32.43 17.26 -3.53
C GLY A 64 31.42 17.84 -2.52
N GLU A 65 30.19 18.15 -2.94
CA GLU A 65 29.14 18.64 -2.05
C GLU A 65 28.32 17.48 -1.46
N SER A 66 27.91 17.63 -0.19
CA SER A 66 27.00 16.67 0.44
C SER A 66 25.53 17.05 0.19
N PRO A 67 24.64 16.09 -0.12
CA PRO A 67 23.21 16.35 -0.21
C PRO A 67 22.63 16.81 1.12
N GLN A 68 21.56 17.60 1.05
CA GLN A 68 20.82 18.03 2.24
C GLN A 68 20.17 16.83 2.93
N ASP A 69 20.27 16.82 4.26
CA ASP A 69 19.62 15.82 5.09
C ASP A 69 18.10 15.92 4.96
N VAL A 70 17.48 14.79 4.61
CA VAL A 70 16.03 14.65 4.63
C VAL A 70 15.63 14.11 5.99
N PRO A 71 14.73 14.78 6.74
CA PRO A 71 14.24 14.28 8.03
C PRO A 71 13.75 12.84 7.89
N LYS A 72 14.16 11.98 8.83
CA LYS A 72 13.59 10.64 8.90
C LYS A 72 12.11 10.77 9.24
N PRO A 73 11.21 10.04 8.55
CA PRO A 73 9.81 10.01 8.92
C PRO A 73 9.66 9.60 10.39
N ASP A 74 8.69 10.21 11.07
CA ASP A 74 8.28 9.77 12.40
C ASP A 74 7.94 8.27 12.36
N LEU A 75 8.20 7.56 13.46
CA LEU A 75 7.89 6.13 13.60
C LEU A 75 6.37 5.90 13.64
N HIS A 76 5.62 6.89 14.13
CA HIS A 76 4.16 6.84 14.26
C HIS A 76 3.47 8.04 13.58
N PRO A 77 3.61 8.16 12.26
CA PRO A 77 3.03 9.29 11.53
C PRO A 77 1.50 9.21 11.60
N LYS A 78 0.87 10.39 11.68
CA LYS A 78 -0.59 10.48 11.56
C LYS A 78 -1.01 9.87 10.23
N LYS A 79 -1.96 8.93 10.28
CA LYS A 79 -2.49 8.23 9.12
C LYS A 79 -3.98 8.00 9.28
N VAL A 80 -4.67 7.95 8.15
CA VAL A 80 -6.07 7.54 8.02
C VAL A 80 -6.14 6.28 7.19
N MET A 81 -7.14 5.45 7.44
CA MET A 81 -7.44 4.34 6.54
C MET A 81 -8.51 4.79 5.55
N LEU A 82 -8.19 4.71 4.26
CA LEU A 82 -9.12 4.86 3.16
C LEU A 82 -9.64 3.49 2.77
N SER A 83 -10.95 3.28 2.87
CA SER A 83 -11.63 2.13 2.27
C SER A 83 -12.39 2.64 1.05
N VAL A 84 -12.17 2.07 -0.13
CA VAL A 84 -12.78 2.52 -1.39
C VAL A 84 -13.33 1.34 -2.16
N TRP A 85 -14.50 1.53 -2.77
CA TRP A 85 -15.16 0.60 -3.67
C TRP A 85 -15.41 1.29 -5.00
N TRP A 86 -15.08 0.62 -6.11
CA TRP A 86 -15.18 1.18 -7.45
C TRP A 86 -15.55 0.12 -8.48
N GLY A 87 -16.26 0.57 -9.51
CA GLY A 87 -16.59 -0.21 -10.71
C GLY A 87 -15.89 0.35 -11.94
N VAL A 88 -16.32 -0.10 -13.12
CA VAL A 88 -15.76 0.39 -14.41
C VAL A 88 -15.98 1.88 -14.64
N ASP A 89 -17.08 2.44 -14.11
CA ASP A 89 -17.44 3.86 -14.24
C ASP A 89 -16.78 4.77 -13.20
N GLY A 90 -15.99 4.21 -12.26
CA GLY A 90 -15.26 4.95 -11.25
C GLY A 90 -15.64 4.61 -9.80
N PRO A 91 -15.22 5.46 -8.84
CA PRO A 91 -15.51 5.25 -7.42
C PRO A 91 -17.00 5.31 -7.13
N ILE A 92 -17.50 4.32 -6.39
CA ILE A 92 -18.92 4.20 -6.02
C ILE A 92 -19.13 4.67 -4.59
N TYR A 93 -18.24 4.22 -3.69
CA TYR A 93 -18.28 4.58 -2.28
C TYR A 93 -16.86 4.61 -1.73
N TRP A 94 -16.61 5.52 -0.80
CA TRP A 94 -15.38 5.53 -0.03
C TRP A 94 -15.63 6.12 1.35
N GLU A 95 -14.79 5.73 2.30
CA GLU A 95 -14.80 6.28 3.64
C GLU A 95 -13.38 6.42 4.19
N LEU A 96 -13.22 7.40 5.08
CA LEU A 96 -11.99 7.63 5.82
C LEU A 96 -12.21 7.30 7.29
N ARG A 97 -11.49 6.30 7.79
CA ARG A 97 -11.53 5.92 9.20
C ARG A 97 -10.32 6.49 9.95
N LEU A 98 -10.61 7.30 10.95
CA LEU A 98 -9.64 7.74 11.94
C LEU A 98 -9.43 6.61 12.95
N TYR A 99 -8.29 5.94 12.86
CA TYR A 99 -7.81 5.17 13.99
C TYR A 99 -7.08 6.13 14.90
N MET A 100 -7.75 6.62 15.95
CA MET A 100 -7.03 7.13 17.11
C MET A 100 -6.28 5.95 17.71
N ILE A 101 -5.04 5.72 17.26
CA ILE A 101 -4.10 4.96 18.08
C ILE A 101 -3.93 5.83 19.31
N SER A 102 -4.59 5.46 20.39
CA SER A 102 -4.39 6.06 21.71
C SER A 102 -2.89 6.07 21.96
N MET A 103 -2.29 7.25 21.93
CA MET A 103 -1.00 7.47 22.57
C MET A 103 -1.25 7.18 24.04
N VAL A 104 -1.02 5.94 24.48
CA VAL A 104 -0.74 5.68 25.89
C VAL A 104 0.64 6.30 26.10
N PRO A 105 0.75 7.43 26.82
CA PRO A 105 2.07 7.92 27.20
C PRO A 105 2.68 6.81 28.05
N ARG A 106 3.87 6.32 27.71
CA ARG A 106 4.67 5.63 28.73
C ARG A 106 4.88 6.66 29.83
N GLU A 107 4.21 6.45 30.96
CA GLU A 107 4.43 7.25 32.16
C GLU A 107 5.92 7.28 32.45
N ASN A 108 6.41 8.50 32.66
CA ASN A 108 7.67 8.77 33.30
C ASN A 108 7.68 8.07 34.66
N SER A 109 8.52 7.04 34.82
CA SER A 109 9.04 6.66 36.12
C SER A 109 10.56 6.84 36.08
N GLY A 110 11.03 7.98 36.59
CA GLY A 110 12.43 8.17 37.01
C GLY A 110 12.77 7.34 38.27
N PRO A 111 13.86 7.63 39.02
CA PRO A 111 14.62 8.88 39.04
C PRO A 111 16.16 8.73 38.98
N LYS A 112 16.80 9.88 38.67
CA LYS A 112 18.18 10.33 38.96
C LYS A 112 19.35 9.46 38.49
#